data_AF-A0ABD0Z433-F1
#
_entry.id   AF-A0ABD0Z433-F1
#
_cell.length_a   1.000
_cell.length_b   1.000
_cell.length_c   1.000
_cell.angle_alpha   90.00
_cell.angle_beta   90.00
_cell.angle_gamma   90.00
#
_symmetry.space_group_name_H-M   'P 1'
#
loop_
_entity.id
_entity.type
_entity.pdbx_description
1 polymer ?
#
loop_
_entity_poly.entity_id
_entity_poly.type
_entity_poly.pdbx_seq_one_letter_code
_entity_poly.pdbx_strand_id
1 'polypeptide(L)'
;MVDTGSSVDLIFYSVLQRMEIPDNRIRGVKMLLTGFAGETTISLGTIQLPVIAGGVEKIVDFVVVDRKAPFHAILGRPWIHTMKAVASTYHQCIKFPSPNGIQTIRGC
;
A
#
# COMPACT_ATOMS: atom_id res chain seq x y z
N MET A 1 3.95 5.49 0.44
CA MET A 1 3.08 6.59 0.91
C MET A 1 1.95 5.97 1.73
N VAL A 2 1.55 6.61 2.83
CA VAL A 2 0.31 6.25 3.55
C VAL A 2 -0.76 7.25 3.11
N ASP A 3 -1.90 6.74 2.65
CA ASP A 3 -2.98 7.57 2.10
C ASP A 3 -4.33 7.15 2.70
N THR A 4 -4.87 7.99 3.58
CA THR A 4 -6.19 7.76 4.20
C THR A 4 -7.36 7.91 3.22
N GLY A 5 -7.13 8.55 2.06
CA GLY A 5 -8.12 8.71 0.99
C GLY A 5 -8.21 7.49 0.06
N SER A 6 -7.14 6.70 -0.04
CA SER A 6 -7.11 5.54 -0.94
C SER A 6 -7.99 4.39 -0.44
N SER A 7 -8.88 3.90 -1.30
CA SER A 7 -9.73 2.74 -1.02
C SER A 7 -9.00 1.40 -1.14
N VAL A 8 -7.82 1.39 -1.78
CA VAL A 8 -7.01 0.19 -2.03
C VAL A 8 -5.57 0.41 -1.56
N ASP A 9 -4.89 -0.69 -1.26
CA ASP A 9 -3.43 -0.70 -1.21
C ASP A 9 -2.92 -0.89 -2.64
N LEU A 10 -1.92 -0.11 -3.06
CA LEU A 10 -1.40 -0.11 -4.43
C LEU A 10 0.10 -0.30 -4.43
N ILE A 11 0.61 -1.11 -5.37
CA ILE A 11 2.04 -1.22 -5.66
C ILE A 11 2.31 -0.97 -7.14
N PHE A 12 3.39 -0.28 -7.47
CA PHE A 12 3.75 -0.08 -8.87
C PHE A 12 4.45 -1.29 -9.43
N TYR A 13 4.09 -1.64 -10.67
CA TYR A 13 4.66 -2.79 -11.36
C TYR A 13 6.20 -2.76 -11.43
N SER A 14 6.78 -1.57 -11.64
CA SER A 14 8.24 -1.36 -11.61
C SER A 14 8.92 -1.78 -10.30
N VAL A 15 8.21 -1.76 -9.18
CA VAL A 15 8.72 -2.23 -7.89
C VAL A 15 8.77 -3.75 -7.85
N LEU A 16 7.75 -4.42 -8.37
CA LEU A 16 7.74 -5.88 -8.49
C LEU A 16 8.88 -6.36 -9.38
N GLN A 17 9.13 -5.66 -10.49
CA GLN A 17 10.27 -5.95 -11.38
C GLN A 17 11.61 -5.81 -10.66
N ARG A 18 11.80 -4.75 -9.86
CA ARG A 18 13.01 -4.54 -9.04
C ARG A 18 13.18 -5.57 -7.93
N MET A 19 12.09 -6.12 -7.41
CA MET A 19 12.08 -7.22 -6.44
C MET A 19 12.20 -8.59 -7.10
N GLU A 20 12.32 -8.64 -8.43
CA GLU A 20 12.38 -9.88 -9.22
C GLU A 20 11.19 -10.82 -8.97
N ILE A 21 10.02 -10.24 -8.67
CA ILE A 21 8.79 -10.99 -8.47
C ILE A 21 8.21 -11.35 -9.84
N PRO A 22 7.99 -12.64 -10.16
CA PRO A 22 7.47 -13.04 -11.46
C PRO A 22 6.00 -12.66 -11.63
N ASP A 23 5.63 -12.28 -12.85
CA ASP A 23 4.29 -11.82 -13.24
C ASP A 23 3.20 -12.85 -12.93
N ASN A 24 3.52 -14.15 -12.93
CA ASN A 24 2.57 -15.22 -12.61
C ASN A 24 2.03 -15.19 -11.16
N ARG A 25 2.64 -14.37 -10.28
CA ARG A 25 2.14 -14.11 -8.93
C ARG A 25 1.07 -13.03 -8.89
N ILE A 26 0.94 -12.23 -9.95
CA ILE A 26 -0.16 -11.28 -10.10
C ILE A 26 -1.39 -12.07 -10.51
N ARG A 27 -2.46 -11.97 -9.72
CA ARG A 27 -3.69 -12.76 -9.86
C ARG A 27 -4.92 -11.85 -9.88
N GLY A 28 -6.10 -12.43 -10.04
CA GLY A 28 -7.36 -11.72 -9.96
C GLY A 28 -7.72 -10.95 -11.23
N VAL A 29 -8.81 -10.18 -11.14
CA VAL A 29 -9.40 -9.47 -12.27
C VAL A 29 -8.82 -8.05 -12.34
N LYS A 30 -8.52 -7.58 -13.55
CA LYS A 30 -8.14 -6.19 -13.79
C LYS A 30 -9.28 -5.27 -13.34
N MET A 31 -8.94 -4.23 -12.58
CA MET A 31 -9.91 -3.25 -12.10
C MET A 31 -9.60 -1.86 -12.67
N LEU A 32 -10.65 -1.10 -12.96
CA LEU A 32 -10.53 0.32 -13.27
C LEU A 32 -10.38 1.09 -11.97
N LEU A 33 -9.27 1.81 -11.84
CA LEU A 33 -9.01 2.72 -10.74
C LEU A 33 -9.21 4.15 -11.23
N THR A 34 -9.89 4.95 -10.43
CA THR A 34 -10.03 6.39 -10.66
C THR A 34 -9.33 7.13 -9.53
N GLY A 35 -8.34 7.95 -9.90
CA GLY A 35 -7.63 8.78 -8.96
C GLY A 35 -8.32 10.11 -8.70
N PHE A 36 -7.73 10.90 -7.81
CA PHE A 36 -8.34 12.13 -7.30
C PHE A 36 -8.57 13.19 -8.40
N ALA A 37 -7.68 13.27 -9.40
CA ALA A 37 -7.81 14.22 -10.50
C ALA A 37 -8.73 13.70 -11.62
N GLY A 38 -9.47 12.61 -11.37
CA GLY A 38 -10.32 11.95 -12.36
C GLY A 38 -9.53 11.11 -13.37
N GLU A 39 -8.22 10.98 -13.19
CA GLU A 39 -7.40 10.11 -14.01
C GLU A 39 -7.79 8.65 -13.79
N THR A 40 -7.93 7.89 -14.88
CA THR A 40 -8.27 6.47 -14.78
C THR A 40 -7.09 5.60 -15.18
N THR A 41 -6.96 4.44 -14.56
CA THR A 41 -5.93 3.45 -14.90
C THR A 41 -6.46 2.05 -14.66
N ILE A 42 -6.19 1.14 -15.58
CA ILE A 42 -6.54 -0.27 -15.43
C ILE A 42 -5.40 -0.98 -14.69
N SER A 43 -5.71 -1.69 -13.61
CA SER A 43 -4.72 -2.49 -12.89
C SER A 43 -4.29 -3.72 -13.70
N LEU A 44 -3.11 -4.26 -13.37
CA LEU A 44 -2.66 -5.55 -13.90
C LEU A 44 -3.29 -6.74 -13.17
N GLY A 45 -3.81 -6.50 -11.95
CA GLY A 45 -4.38 -7.51 -11.06
C GLY A 45 -4.07 -7.16 -9.61
N THR A 46 -4.05 -8.18 -8.76
CA THR A 46 -3.69 -8.08 -7.34
C THR A 46 -2.54 -9.03 -6.99
N ILE A 47 -1.80 -8.70 -5.93
CA ILE A 47 -0.72 -9.53 -5.40
C ILE A 47 -0.69 -9.45 -3.87
N GLN A 48 -0.45 -10.58 -3.23
CA GLN A 48 -0.24 -10.67 -1.79
C GLN A 48 1.24 -10.54 -1.46
N LEU A 49 1.57 -9.51 -0.67
CA LEU A 49 2.94 -9.28 -0.19
C LEU A 49 2.94 -9.02 1.32
N PRO A 50 3.95 -9.52 2.06
CA PRO A 50 4.15 -9.14 3.45
C PRO A 50 4.60 -7.67 3.53
N VAL A 51 4.00 -6.93 4.45
CA VAL A 51 4.42 -5.59 4.86
C VAL A 51 4.82 -5.64 6.32
N ILE A 52 6.07 -5.30 6.60
CA ILE A 52 6.63 -5.23 7.95
C ILE A 52 6.75 -3.76 8.34
N ALA A 53 6.08 -3.38 9.43
CA ALA A 53 6.12 -2.02 9.96
C ALA A 53 6.21 -2.06 11.49
N GLY A 54 7.25 -1.44 12.07
CA GLY A 54 7.42 -1.37 13.53
C GLY A 54 7.41 -2.74 14.22
N GLY A 55 7.96 -3.78 13.58
CA GLY A 55 7.98 -5.15 14.10
C GLY A 55 6.65 -5.91 13.97
N VAL A 56 5.64 -5.33 13.32
CA VAL A 56 4.38 -6.01 12.99
C VAL A 56 4.38 -6.36 11.51
N GLU A 57 4.13 -7.63 11.21
CA GLU A 57 3.97 -8.13 9.85
C GLU A 57 2.49 -8.35 9.52
N LYS A 58 2.07 -7.93 8.32
CA LYS A 58 0.75 -8.23 7.75
C LYS A 58 0.89 -8.61 6.29
N ILE A 59 0.13 -9.60 5.85
CA ILE A 59 -0.09 -9.86 4.43
C ILE A 59 -1.07 -8.82 3.90
N VAL A 60 -0.70 -8.17 2.81
CA VAL A 60 -1.46 -7.08 2.20
C VAL A 60 -1.79 -7.45 0.76
N ASP A 61 -3.06 -7.29 0.41
CA ASP A 61 -3.55 -7.41 -0.97
C ASP A 61 -3.31 -6.09 -1.70
N PHE A 62 -2.25 -6.04 -2.48
CA PHE A 62 -1.94 -4.87 -3.32
C PHE A 62 -2.61 -4.98 -4.68
N VAL A 63 -3.21 -3.88 -5.14
CA VAL A 63 -3.54 -3.68 -6.55
C VAL A 63 -2.28 -3.27 -7.30
N VAL A 64 -1.95 -3.96 -8.39
CA VAL A 64 -0.75 -3.69 -9.18
C VAL A 64 -1.09 -2.73 -10.30
N VAL A 65 -0.35 -1.62 -10.39
CA VAL A 65 -0.55 -0.60 -11.43
C VAL A 65 0.75 -0.35 -12.19
N ASP A 66 0.66 -0.36 -13.52
CA ASP A 66 1.77 -0.01 -14.40
C ASP A 66 1.69 1.46 -14.81
N ARG A 67 2.18 2.34 -13.92
CA ARG A 67 2.36 3.77 -14.21
C ARG A 67 3.62 4.28 -13.52
N LYS A 68 4.17 5.37 -14.04
CA LYS A 68 5.25 6.10 -13.36
C LYS A 68 4.68 6.92 -12.20
N ALA A 69 5.27 6.77 -11.02
CA ALA A 69 4.92 7.53 -9.83
C ALA A 69 6.17 7.75 -8.96
N PRO A 70 6.21 8.82 -8.14
CA PRO A 70 7.37 9.12 -7.30
C PRO A 70 7.47 8.25 -6.03
N PHE A 71 6.54 7.31 -5.84
CA PHE A 71 6.49 6.42 -4.67
C PHE A 71 6.39 4.96 -5.12
N HIS A 72 6.86 4.03 -4.29
CA HIS A 72 6.86 2.59 -4.59
C HIS A 72 5.51 1.91 -4.36
N ALA A 73 4.79 2.35 -3.34
CA ALA A 73 3.49 1.81 -2.96
C ALA A 73 2.65 2.87 -2.24
N ILE A 74 1.34 2.68 -2.27
CA ILE A 74 0.35 3.38 -1.45
C ILE A 74 -0.23 2.36 -0.48
N LEU A 75 -0.12 2.65 0.83
CA LEU A 75 -0.85 1.95 1.86
C LEU A 75 -2.11 2.76 2.16
N GLY A 76 -3.24 2.25 1.68
CA GLY A 76 -4.55 2.85 1.78
C GLY A 76 -5.29 2.48 3.05
N ARG A 77 -6.60 2.72 3.03
CA ARG A 77 -7.49 2.33 4.14
C ARG A 77 -7.44 0.84 4.49
N PRO A 78 -7.34 -0.14 3.56
CA PRO A 78 -7.35 -1.55 3.95
C PRO A 78 -6.17 -1.92 4.86
N TRP A 79 -4.93 -1.54 4.51
CA TRP A 79 -3.79 -1.72 5.40
C TRP A 79 -3.90 -0.92 6.70
N ILE A 80 -4.33 0.35 6.65
CA ILE A 80 -4.51 1.19 7.84
C ILE A 80 -5.48 0.51 8.82
N HIS A 81 -6.62 0.01 8.34
CA HIS A 81 -7.61 -0.69 9.17
C HIS A 81 -7.06 -2.00 9.73
N THR A 82 -6.34 -2.78 8.90
CA THR A 82 -5.74 -4.05 9.30
C THR A 82 -4.70 -3.87 10.40
N MET A 83 -3.95 -2.77 10.35
CA MET A 83 -2.97 -2.39 11.36
C MET A 83 -3.59 -1.71 12.59
N LYS A 84 -4.90 -1.39 12.57
CA LYS A 84 -5.55 -0.51 13.56
C LYS A 84 -4.78 0.80 13.73
N ALA A 85 -4.30 1.32 12.61
CA ALA A 85 -3.39 2.45 12.57
C ALA A 85 -4.13 3.79 12.56
N VAL A 86 -3.51 4.79 13.16
CA VAL A 86 -3.97 6.18 13.15
C VAL A 86 -2.89 7.03 12.50
N ALA A 87 -3.20 7.58 11.32
CA ALA A 87 -2.34 8.54 10.65
C ALA A 87 -2.63 9.96 11.16
N SER A 88 -1.59 10.68 11.55
CA SER A 88 -1.64 12.11 11.88
C SER A 88 -0.92 12.88 10.80
N THR A 89 -1.68 13.66 10.03
CA THR A 89 -1.14 14.55 9.00
C THR A 89 -0.34 15.69 9.62
N TYR A 90 -0.83 16.24 10.74
CA TYR A 90 -0.16 17.33 11.47
C TYR A 90 1.22 16.93 12.00
N HIS A 91 1.33 15.76 12.65
CA HIS A 91 2.61 15.27 13.20
C HIS A 91 3.44 14.47 12.19
N GLN A 92 2.95 14.33 10.96
CA GLN A 92 3.50 13.49 9.90
C GLN A 92 3.90 12.11 10.44
N CYS A 93 3.01 11.44 11.16
CA CYS A 93 3.31 10.14 11.74
C CYS A 93 2.13 9.20 11.67
N ILE A 94 2.42 7.90 11.69
CA ILE A 94 1.42 6.86 11.86
C ILE A 94 1.70 6.08 13.15
N LYS A 95 0.63 5.83 13.90
CA LYS A 95 0.68 5.05 15.14
C LYS A 95 -0.17 3.80 15.03
N PHE A 96 0.29 2.70 15.59
CA PHE A 96 -0.45 1.44 15.60
C PHE A 96 -0.01 0.55 16.77
N PRO A 97 -0.88 -0.35 17.25
CA PRO A 97 -0.52 -1.32 18.28
C PRO A 97 0.47 -2.37 17.74
N SER A 98 1.41 -2.75 18.60
CA SER A 98 2.34 -3.87 18.41
C SER A 98 2.43 -4.70 19.70
N PRO A 99 3.05 -5.90 19.68
CA PRO A 99 3.29 -6.67 20.89
C PRO A 99 4.07 -5.91 21.98
N ASN A 100 4.89 -4.94 21.57
CA ASN A 100 5.72 -4.14 22.48
C ASN A 100 5.09 -2.78 22.85
N GLY A 101 3.79 -2.61 22.63
CA GLY A 101 3.07 -1.35 22.86
C GLY A 101 2.79 -0.57 21.57
N ILE A 102 2.57 0.75 21.67
CA ILE A 102 2.25 1.59 20.52
C ILE A 102 3.52 1.95 19.75
N GLN A 103 3.57 1.58 18.47
CA GLN A 103 4.61 2.02 17.56
C GLN A 103 4.24 3.38 16.96
N THR A 104 5.26 4.19 16.69
CA THR A 104 5.13 5.44 15.94
C THR A 104 6.16 5.43 14.83
N ILE A 105 5.71 5.46 13.58
CA ILE A 105 6.58 5.70 12.42
C ILE A 105 6.38 7.15 11.99
N ARG A 106 7.46 7.90 11.85
CA ARG A 106 7.44 9.29 11.39
C ARG A 106 7.78 9.34 9.90
N GLY A 107 7.06 10.18 9.17
CA GLY A 107 7.39 10.58 7.81
C GLY A 107 8.59 11.50 7.77
N CYS A 108 9.10 11.70 6.56
CA CYS A 108 10.21 12.58 6.22
C CYS A 108 9.70 14.01 5.95
#